data_AF-A0A535DW07-F1
#
_entry.id   AF-A0A535DW07-F1
#
_cell.length_a   1.000
_cell.length_b   1.000
_cell.length_c   1.000
_cell.angle_alpha   90.00
_cell.angle_beta   90.00
_cell.angle_gamma   90.00
#
_symmetry.space_group_name_H-M   'P 1'
#
loop_
_entity.id
_entity.type
_entity.pdbx_description
1 polymer ?
#
loop_
_entity_poly.entity_id
_entity_poly.type
_entity_poly.pdbx_seq_one_letter_code
_entity_poly.pdbx_strand_id
1 'polypeptide(L)'
;MSWKIYFSDVPAGFLFAYVRAHAAGHVVPVSQYFVDAAAGTLPQVSFVDPMFGGDKNTESDEHPPANIQVGQQFVAGVVNALFKSPNWPSSAFFLTYDEHGGYYDHVAPPRAVVPDDIPPMLQAGDTVAAFDRYGVRVPAVVVSPFARPHFVSHDVFDHTSILRFVEQRFRLPALTRRDAAANPMADLFDFDRPAFRHAPTLRPAEINPAQLAACAASPASNGGGV
;
A
#
# COMPACT_ATOMS: atom_id res chain seq x y z
N MET A 1 1.60 -13.34 16.46
CA MET A 1 1.37 -13.05 15.04
C MET A 1 2.73 -13.05 14.33
N SER A 2 2.92 -13.82 13.26
CA SER A 2 4.15 -13.74 12.46
C SER A 2 4.06 -12.61 11.42
N TRP A 3 5.16 -11.92 11.15
CA TRP A 3 5.19 -10.84 10.18
C TRP A 3 6.57 -10.64 9.57
N LYS A 4 6.64 -10.09 8.35
CA LYS A 4 7.88 -9.65 7.70
C LYS A 4 7.64 -8.40 6.87
N ILE A 5 8.70 -7.62 6.66
CA ILE A 5 8.79 -6.53 5.70
C ILE A 5 9.75 -6.99 4.60
N TYR A 6 9.25 -7.07 3.37
CA TYR A 6 9.97 -7.47 2.18
C TYR A 6 10.38 -6.21 1.41
N PHE A 7 11.66 -5.85 1.40
CA PHE A 7 12.14 -4.60 0.78
C PHE A 7 12.90 -4.86 -0.53
N SER A 8 12.76 -3.97 -1.50
CA SER A 8 13.40 -4.14 -2.81
C SER A 8 14.84 -3.61 -2.87
N ASP A 9 15.11 -2.44 -2.28
CA ASP A 9 16.45 -1.83 -2.26
C ASP A 9 16.79 -1.16 -0.92
N VAL A 10 15.99 -0.18 -0.50
CA VAL A 10 16.12 0.53 0.77
C VAL A 10 15.17 -0.12 1.75
N PRO A 11 15.63 -0.61 2.91
CA PRO A 11 14.76 -1.17 3.92
C PRO A 11 13.97 -0.05 4.61
N ALA A 12 12.86 0.40 4.00
CA ALA A 12 12.02 1.48 4.52
C ALA A 12 11.48 1.19 5.93
N GLY A 13 11.27 -0.08 6.28
CA GLY A 13 10.99 -0.51 7.65
C GLY A 13 12.01 0.00 8.68
N PHE A 14 13.28 0.20 8.28
CA PHE A 14 14.30 0.78 9.14
C PHE A 14 14.18 2.29 9.34
N LEU A 15 13.21 3.00 8.77
CA LEU A 15 12.90 4.37 9.18
C LEU A 15 12.31 4.40 10.61
N PHE A 16 11.63 3.32 11.01
CA PHE A 16 11.02 3.20 12.33
C PHE A 16 12.04 2.70 13.36
N ALA A 17 12.27 3.50 14.40
CA ALA A 17 13.25 3.20 15.46
C ALA A 17 12.99 1.84 16.13
N TYR A 18 11.72 1.50 16.35
CA TYR A 18 11.33 0.21 16.91
C TYR A 18 11.80 -0.96 16.03
N VAL A 19 11.60 -0.89 14.71
CA VAL A 19 11.99 -1.97 13.80
C VAL A 19 13.51 -2.13 13.79
N ARG A 20 14.26 -1.03 13.70
CA ARG A 20 15.73 -1.06 13.77
C ARG A 20 16.25 -1.71 15.06
N ALA A 21 15.66 -1.34 16.20
CA ALA A 21 16.15 -1.76 17.51
C ALA A 21 15.68 -3.16 17.93
N HIS A 22 14.50 -3.60 17.48
CA HIS A 22 13.83 -4.77 18.03
C HIS A 22 13.39 -5.81 17.01
N ALA A 23 13.36 -5.47 15.72
CA ALA A 23 12.79 -6.36 14.70
C ALA A 23 13.61 -6.38 13.39
N ALA A 24 14.92 -6.13 13.46
CA ALA A 24 15.77 -6.12 12.27
C ALA A 24 15.70 -7.43 11.47
N GLY A 25 15.57 -8.58 12.16
CA GLY A 25 15.41 -9.90 11.53
C GLY A 25 14.08 -10.14 10.81
N HIS A 26 13.11 -9.22 10.94
CA HIS A 26 11.84 -9.27 10.20
C HIS A 26 11.93 -8.57 8.84
N VAL A 27 13.01 -7.83 8.58
CA VAL A 27 13.22 -7.08 7.34
C VAL A 27 14.11 -7.89 6.42
N VAL A 28 13.56 -8.33 5.29
CA VAL A 28 14.22 -9.28 4.37
C VAL A 28 14.10 -8.81 2.91
N PRO A 29 15.01 -9.21 2.02
CA PRO A 29 14.93 -8.83 0.60
C PRO A 29 13.63 -9.30 -0.06
N VAL A 30 13.10 -8.54 -1.01
CA VAL A 30 11.85 -8.86 -1.73
C VAL A 30 11.92 -10.17 -2.50
N SER A 31 13.11 -10.63 -2.89
CA SER A 31 13.30 -11.96 -3.47
C SER A 31 12.78 -13.07 -2.54
N GLN A 32 12.84 -12.87 -1.21
CA GLN A 32 12.31 -13.81 -0.23
C GLN A 32 10.78 -13.86 -0.24
N TYR A 33 10.07 -12.80 -0.65
CA TYR A 33 8.61 -12.83 -0.81
C TYR A 33 8.21 -13.89 -1.83
N PHE A 34 8.91 -13.93 -2.98
CA PHE A 34 8.62 -14.90 -4.03
C PHE A 34 8.94 -16.34 -3.60
N VAL A 35 10.00 -16.54 -2.82
CA VAL A 35 10.33 -17.84 -2.22
C VAL A 35 9.25 -18.27 -1.22
N ASP A 36 8.89 -17.39 -0.29
CA ASP A 36 7.89 -17.66 0.76
C ASP A 36 6.51 -17.91 0.13
N ALA A 37 6.13 -17.13 -0.88
CA ALA A 37 4.88 -17.31 -1.62
C ALA A 37 4.84 -18.65 -2.34
N ALA A 38 5.90 -19.03 -3.06
CA ALA A 38 5.97 -20.31 -3.75
C ALA A 38 5.92 -21.51 -2.78
N ALA A 39 6.55 -21.38 -1.61
CA ALA A 39 6.58 -22.42 -0.59
C ALA A 39 5.32 -22.48 0.28
N GLY A 40 4.43 -21.50 0.21
CA GLY A 40 3.26 -21.39 1.09
C GLY A 40 3.60 -20.97 2.52
N THR A 41 4.76 -20.33 2.72
CA THR A 41 5.32 -19.95 4.03
C THR A 41 5.30 -18.45 4.26
N LEU A 42 4.46 -17.71 3.54
CA LEU A 42 4.23 -16.29 3.84
C LEU A 42 3.77 -16.13 5.31
N PRO A 43 4.27 -15.11 6.03
CA PRO A 43 3.82 -14.83 7.39
C PRO A 43 2.37 -14.36 7.41
N GLN A 44 1.80 -14.27 8.61
CA GLN A 44 0.40 -13.83 8.80
C GLN A 44 0.17 -12.38 8.34
N VAL A 45 1.18 -11.52 8.43
CA VAL A 45 1.18 -10.15 7.90
C VAL A 45 2.46 -9.91 7.11
N SER A 46 2.32 -9.56 5.84
CA SER A 46 3.43 -9.31 4.91
C SER A 46 3.33 -7.88 4.40
N PHE A 47 4.38 -7.09 4.60
CA PHE A 47 4.55 -5.78 3.95
C PHE A 47 5.52 -5.96 2.79
N VAL A 48 5.20 -5.44 1.61
CA VAL A 48 6.06 -5.54 0.42
C VAL A 48 6.32 -4.12 -0.08
N ASP A 49 7.56 -3.69 0.05
CA ASP A 49 7.99 -2.37 -0.36
C ASP A 49 8.60 -2.43 -1.78
N PRO A 50 8.27 -1.46 -2.65
CA PRO A 50 8.87 -1.33 -3.97
C PRO A 50 10.33 -0.87 -3.86
N MET A 51 10.94 -0.64 -5.02
CA MET A 51 12.25 -0.02 -5.11
C MET A 51 12.11 1.50 -5.16
N PHE A 52 12.84 2.22 -4.30
CA PHE A 52 12.78 3.69 -4.12
C PHE A 52 14.01 4.45 -4.69
N GLY A 53 15.13 3.76 -4.92
CA GLY A 53 16.43 4.37 -5.22
C GLY A 53 16.89 4.25 -6.67
N GLY A 54 15.97 4.02 -7.60
CA GLY A 54 16.26 3.82 -9.02
C GLY A 54 16.22 5.10 -9.87
N ASP A 55 16.61 5.00 -11.14
CA ASP A 55 16.19 6.00 -12.11
C ASP A 55 14.69 5.85 -12.44
N LYS A 56 14.07 6.86 -13.05
CA LYS A 56 12.62 6.89 -13.34
C LYS A 56 12.07 5.67 -14.10
N ASN A 57 12.89 4.90 -14.81
CA ASN A 57 12.47 3.72 -15.57
C ASN A 57 12.89 2.41 -14.90
N THR A 58 13.44 2.49 -13.69
CA THR A 58 13.93 1.38 -12.90
C THR A 58 13.18 1.35 -11.56
N GLU A 59 13.07 2.50 -10.88
CA GLU A 59 12.25 2.70 -9.67
C GLU A 59 10.82 2.16 -9.87
N SER A 60 10.26 1.51 -8.85
CA SER A 60 9.00 0.78 -8.96
C SER A 60 7.96 1.17 -7.92
N ASP A 61 8.14 2.31 -7.25
CA ASP A 61 7.24 2.86 -6.24
C ASP A 61 6.19 3.82 -6.81
N GLU A 62 6.35 4.19 -8.09
CA GLU A 62 5.50 5.14 -8.82
C GLU A 62 5.57 6.58 -8.31
N HIS A 63 6.56 6.92 -7.48
CA HIS A 63 6.77 8.28 -7.03
C HIS A 63 7.18 9.17 -8.22
N PRO A 64 6.55 10.33 -8.47
CA PRO A 64 6.96 11.21 -9.56
C PRO A 64 8.46 11.58 -9.48
N PRO A 65 9.23 11.48 -10.58
CA PRO A 65 8.81 11.30 -11.98
C PRO A 65 8.89 9.84 -12.50
N ALA A 66 8.83 8.83 -11.63
CA ALA A 66 8.93 7.43 -11.99
C ALA A 66 7.84 6.99 -13.00
N ASN A 67 8.21 6.04 -13.84
CA ASN A 67 7.33 5.45 -14.83
C ASN A 67 6.39 4.46 -14.15
N ILE A 68 5.11 4.84 -14.05
CA ILE A 68 4.03 4.03 -13.48
C ILE A 68 3.98 2.62 -14.09
N GLN A 69 4.37 2.42 -15.36
CA GLN A 69 4.37 1.09 -15.96
C GLN A 69 5.35 0.12 -15.29
N VAL A 70 6.46 0.63 -14.76
CA VAL A 70 7.45 -0.16 -14.01
C VAL A 70 6.88 -0.57 -12.65
N GLY A 71 6.24 0.36 -11.94
CA GLY A 71 5.54 0.07 -10.69
C GLY A 71 4.39 -0.92 -10.88
N GLN A 72 3.55 -0.74 -11.90
CA GLN A 72 2.47 -1.69 -12.21
C GLN A 72 3.00 -3.07 -12.61
N GLN A 73 4.16 -3.15 -13.27
CA GLN A 73 4.83 -4.42 -13.54
C GLN A 73 5.27 -5.11 -12.23
N PHE A 74 5.84 -4.36 -11.28
CA PHE A 74 6.19 -4.86 -9.96
C PHE A 74 4.97 -5.36 -9.18
N VAL A 75 3.91 -4.54 -9.09
CA VAL A 75 2.63 -4.91 -8.44
C VAL A 75 2.05 -6.18 -9.05
N ALA A 76 2.01 -6.27 -10.39
CA ALA A 76 1.55 -7.47 -11.09
C ALA A 76 2.41 -8.69 -10.76
N GLY A 77 3.73 -8.54 -10.61
CA GLY A 77 4.62 -9.61 -10.17
C GLY A 77 4.29 -10.13 -8.77
N VAL A 78 4.10 -9.22 -7.82
CA VAL A 78 3.75 -9.53 -6.42
C VAL A 78 2.39 -10.24 -6.32
N VAL A 79 1.37 -9.74 -7.03
CA VAL A 79 0.03 -10.34 -7.05
C VAL A 79 0.04 -11.70 -7.74
N ASN A 80 0.70 -11.84 -8.90
CA ASN A 80 0.78 -13.13 -9.59
C ASN A 80 1.54 -14.20 -8.79
N ALA A 81 2.52 -13.80 -7.97
CA ALA A 81 3.19 -14.71 -7.05
C ALA A 81 2.21 -15.19 -5.96
N LEU A 82 1.38 -14.30 -5.42
CA LEU A 82 0.34 -14.67 -4.45
C LEU A 82 -0.72 -15.59 -5.08
N PHE A 83 -1.14 -15.33 -6.33
CA PHE A 83 -2.09 -16.18 -7.05
C PHE A 83 -1.62 -17.63 -7.21
N LYS A 84 -0.32 -17.83 -7.37
CA LYS A 84 0.31 -19.16 -7.50
C LYS A 84 0.64 -19.79 -6.14
N SER A 85 0.51 -19.04 -5.05
CA SER A 85 0.88 -19.47 -3.71
C SER A 85 -0.14 -20.46 -3.13
N PRO A 86 0.31 -21.48 -2.38
CA PRO A 86 -0.58 -22.26 -1.50
C PRO A 86 -1.34 -21.41 -0.49
N ASN A 87 -0.88 -20.18 -0.20
CA ASN A 87 -1.57 -19.25 0.69
C ASN A 87 -2.77 -18.54 0.04
N TRP A 88 -2.90 -18.55 -1.30
CA TRP A 88 -3.98 -17.84 -2.01
C TRP A 88 -5.36 -18.04 -1.39
N PRO A 89 -5.84 -19.27 -1.10
CA PRO A 89 -7.22 -19.52 -0.66
C PRO A 89 -7.60 -18.82 0.65
N SER A 90 -6.64 -18.31 1.41
CA SER A 90 -6.84 -17.67 2.71
C SER A 90 -6.21 -16.27 2.83
N SER A 91 -5.84 -15.66 1.69
CA SER A 91 -5.12 -14.38 1.67
C SER A 91 -6.01 -13.18 1.37
N ALA A 92 -5.59 -12.01 1.86
CA ALA A 92 -6.07 -10.70 1.43
C ALA A 92 -4.84 -9.83 1.16
N PHE A 93 -4.75 -9.29 -0.05
CA PHE A 93 -3.72 -8.36 -0.48
C PHE A 93 -4.34 -6.97 -0.62
N PHE A 94 -3.68 -5.97 -0.05
CA PHE A 94 -4.09 -4.57 -0.10
C PHE A 94 -3.03 -3.80 -0.89
N LEU A 95 -3.42 -3.23 -2.02
CA LEU A 95 -2.61 -2.23 -2.73
C LEU A 95 -3.08 -0.85 -2.30
N THR A 96 -2.15 0.00 -1.87
CA THR A 96 -2.39 1.40 -1.55
C THR A 96 -1.14 2.20 -1.88
N TYR A 97 -1.28 3.52 -1.89
CA TYR A 97 -0.18 4.48 -1.99
C TYR A 97 -0.01 5.18 -0.65
N ASP A 98 1.20 5.64 -0.32
CA ASP A 98 1.47 6.36 0.92
C ASP A 98 0.90 7.80 0.87
N GLU A 99 1.00 8.43 -0.30
CA GLU A 99 0.46 9.78 -0.58
C GLU A 99 -0.04 9.91 -2.03
N HIS A 100 -0.55 11.10 -2.39
CA HIS A 100 -1.26 11.39 -3.63
C HIS A 100 -0.39 11.79 -4.83
N GLY A 101 0.93 11.93 -4.68
CA GLY A 101 1.87 12.31 -5.73
C GLY A 101 1.82 13.78 -6.14
N GLY A 102 1.13 14.63 -5.37
CA GLY A 102 0.90 16.04 -5.74
C GLY A 102 -0.13 16.24 -6.85
N TYR A 103 -0.83 15.18 -7.27
CA TYR A 103 -1.88 15.27 -8.29
C TYR A 103 -3.18 15.85 -7.72
N TYR A 104 -3.92 16.60 -8.53
CA TYR A 104 -5.19 17.16 -8.11
C TYR A 104 -6.24 16.07 -7.84
N ASP A 105 -6.90 16.17 -6.68
CA ASP A 105 -8.13 15.45 -6.36
C ASP A 105 -9.24 16.45 -6.03
N HIS A 106 -10.45 16.19 -6.53
CA HIS A 106 -11.58 17.10 -6.39
C HIS A 106 -12.27 17.01 -5.02
N VAL A 107 -11.99 15.99 -4.21
CA VAL A 107 -12.64 15.80 -2.91
C VAL A 107 -11.81 16.50 -1.84
N ALA A 108 -12.40 17.50 -1.20
CA ALA A 108 -11.81 18.13 -0.03
C ALA A 108 -11.61 17.10 1.10
N PRO A 109 -10.42 17.00 1.71
CA PRO A 109 -10.17 16.02 2.76
C PRO A 109 -11.13 16.17 3.96
N PRO A 110 -11.87 15.11 4.33
CA PRO A 110 -12.83 15.17 5.43
C PRO A 110 -12.14 15.20 6.80
N ARG A 111 -12.91 15.55 7.84
CA ARG A 111 -12.45 15.48 9.24
C ARG A 111 -12.15 14.04 9.65
N ALA A 112 -11.25 13.90 10.60
CA ALA A 112 -10.82 12.63 11.12
C ALA A 112 -10.63 12.67 12.64
N VAL A 113 -10.67 11.50 13.27
CA VAL A 113 -10.53 11.36 14.74
C VAL A 113 -9.10 11.67 15.16
N VAL A 114 -8.88 12.62 16.07
CA VAL A 114 -7.52 12.90 16.59
C VAL A 114 -6.90 11.60 17.15
N PRO A 115 -5.71 11.18 16.68
CA PRO A 115 -5.15 9.86 16.99
C PRO A 115 -4.87 9.68 18.49
N ASP A 116 -4.26 10.67 19.12
CA ASP A 116 -3.83 10.61 20.52
C ASP A 116 -3.72 12.03 21.09
N ASP A 117 -3.22 12.14 22.32
CA ASP A 117 -3.08 13.44 23.00
C ASP A 117 -1.72 14.11 22.70
N ILE A 118 -0.95 13.59 21.74
CA ILE A 118 0.34 14.17 21.33
C ILE A 118 0.05 15.33 20.37
N PRO A 119 0.38 16.58 20.77
CA PRO A 119 0.11 17.73 19.93
C PRO A 119 1.00 17.74 18.67
N PRO A 120 0.55 18.36 17.58
CA PRO A 120 1.39 18.62 16.42
C PRO A 120 2.61 19.47 16.79
N MET A 121 3.76 19.19 16.17
CA MET A 121 4.97 20.00 16.32
C MET A 121 4.94 21.18 15.36
N LEU A 122 4.14 22.20 15.70
CA LEU A 122 3.95 23.39 14.86
C LEU A 122 5.03 24.45 15.11
N GLN A 123 5.45 25.12 14.04
CA GLN A 123 6.28 26.31 14.02
C GLN A 123 5.44 27.59 13.87
N ALA A 124 6.05 28.75 14.13
CA ALA A 124 5.38 30.03 13.92
C ALA A 124 5.05 30.22 12.43
N GLY A 125 3.76 30.41 12.13
CA GLY A 125 3.23 30.55 10.77
C GLY A 125 2.59 29.28 10.21
N ASP A 126 2.72 28.14 10.90
CA ASP A 126 2.05 26.91 10.49
C ASP A 126 0.53 27.00 10.64
N THR A 127 -0.16 26.26 9.80
CA THR A 127 -1.61 26.06 9.96
C THR A 127 -1.85 25.26 11.24
N VAL A 128 -2.66 25.82 12.15
CA VAL A 128 -3.06 25.12 13.37
C VAL A 128 -3.94 23.93 13.01
N ALA A 129 -3.44 22.71 13.23
CA ALA A 129 -4.15 21.47 12.92
C ALA A 129 -3.86 20.41 13.99
N ALA A 130 -4.86 19.67 14.46
CA ALA A 130 -4.70 18.68 15.55
C ALA A 130 -4.54 17.24 15.02
N PHE A 131 -4.03 17.08 13.80
CA PHE A 131 -4.17 15.85 13.01
C PHE A 131 -5.65 15.39 12.87
N ASP A 132 -6.63 16.30 12.97
CA ASP A 132 -8.06 16.01 12.97
C ASP A 132 -8.69 16.03 11.56
N ARG A 133 -7.87 15.78 10.54
CA ARG A 133 -8.27 15.76 9.14
C ARG A 133 -7.51 14.67 8.39
N TYR A 134 -8.16 14.09 7.39
CA TYR A 134 -7.49 13.18 6.45
C TYR A 134 -6.62 13.95 5.46
N GLY A 135 -5.77 13.20 4.76
CA GLY A 135 -5.04 13.70 3.59
C GLY A 135 -5.88 13.65 2.32
N VAL A 136 -5.24 13.98 1.19
CA VAL A 136 -5.82 13.78 -0.13
C VAL A 136 -6.04 12.27 -0.38
N ARG A 137 -7.08 11.94 -1.17
CA ARG A 137 -7.39 10.54 -1.47
C ARG A 137 -6.27 9.88 -2.26
N VAL A 138 -6.05 8.60 -1.99
CA VAL A 138 -5.17 7.72 -2.75
C VAL A 138 -5.96 6.51 -3.28
N PRO A 139 -5.53 5.87 -4.36
CA PRO A 139 -6.12 4.60 -4.79
C PRO A 139 -5.93 3.51 -3.74
N ALA A 140 -6.94 2.67 -3.56
CA ALA A 140 -6.87 1.47 -2.73
C ALA A 140 -7.58 0.31 -3.43
N VAL A 141 -6.94 -0.86 -3.49
CA VAL A 141 -7.46 -2.06 -4.13
C VAL A 141 -7.28 -3.27 -3.22
N VAL A 142 -8.32 -4.08 -3.09
CA VAL A 142 -8.25 -5.39 -2.41
C VAL A 142 -8.24 -6.51 -3.44
N VAL A 143 -7.30 -7.43 -3.27
CA VAL A 143 -7.19 -8.66 -4.06
C VAL A 143 -7.26 -9.86 -3.11
N SER A 144 -8.30 -10.69 -3.26
CA SER A 144 -8.56 -11.82 -2.35
C SER A 144 -9.52 -12.83 -2.98
N PRO A 145 -9.48 -14.13 -2.61
CA PRO A 145 -10.56 -15.07 -2.89
C PRO A 145 -11.94 -14.58 -2.45
N PHE A 146 -11.96 -13.78 -1.37
CA PHE A 146 -13.15 -13.25 -0.73
C PHE A 146 -13.53 -11.84 -1.23
N ALA A 147 -12.76 -11.23 -2.13
CA ALA A 147 -13.09 -9.90 -2.64
C ALA A 147 -14.42 -9.95 -3.41
N ARG A 148 -15.27 -8.93 -3.22
CA ARG A 148 -16.53 -8.82 -3.96
C ARG A 148 -16.24 -8.48 -5.44
N PRO A 149 -16.73 -9.27 -6.40
CA PRO A 149 -16.46 -9.04 -7.82
C PRO A 149 -17.18 -7.78 -8.31
N HIS A 150 -16.51 -6.99 -9.15
CA HIS A 150 -17.07 -5.77 -9.76
C HIS A 150 -17.65 -4.77 -8.74
N PHE A 151 -17.02 -4.67 -7.58
CA PHE A 151 -17.48 -3.82 -6.48
C PHE A 151 -16.54 -2.64 -6.25
N VAL A 152 -17.12 -1.46 -6.04
CA VAL A 152 -16.44 -0.26 -5.58
C VAL A 152 -17.14 0.19 -4.31
N SER A 153 -16.41 0.24 -3.21
CA SER A 153 -16.93 0.83 -1.98
C SER A 153 -16.92 2.35 -2.07
N HIS A 154 -17.89 2.96 -1.40
CA HIS A 154 -17.97 4.42 -1.20
C HIS A 154 -17.90 4.79 0.27
N ASP A 155 -17.57 3.83 1.15
CA ASP A 155 -17.27 4.11 2.55
C ASP A 155 -15.96 4.89 2.67
N VAL A 156 -15.81 5.62 3.77
CA VAL A 156 -14.57 6.33 4.08
C VAL A 156 -13.57 5.35 4.68
N PHE A 157 -12.42 5.23 4.02
CA PHE A 157 -11.25 4.53 4.52
C PHE A 157 -10.07 5.48 4.64
N ASP A 158 -9.13 5.13 5.51
CA ASP A 158 -7.82 5.77 5.61
C ASP A 158 -6.74 4.69 5.75
N HIS A 159 -5.45 5.04 5.76
CA HIS A 159 -4.37 4.04 5.86
C HIS A 159 -4.49 3.13 7.09
N THR A 160 -5.07 3.62 8.18
CA THR A 160 -5.30 2.84 9.40
C THR A 160 -6.47 1.86 9.26
N SER A 161 -7.29 1.93 8.21
CA SER A 161 -8.29 0.91 7.89
C SER A 161 -7.66 -0.47 7.61
N ILE A 162 -6.46 -0.51 7.02
CA ILE A 162 -5.70 -1.76 6.83
C ILE A 162 -5.24 -2.30 8.19
N LEU A 163 -4.71 -1.43 9.06
CA LEU A 163 -4.33 -1.79 10.42
C LEU A 163 -5.54 -2.33 11.21
N ARG A 164 -6.68 -1.67 11.08
CA ARG A 164 -7.94 -2.07 11.71
C ARG A 164 -8.44 -3.43 11.23
N PHE A 165 -8.30 -3.73 9.94
CA PHE A 165 -8.58 -5.07 9.40
C PHE A 165 -7.68 -6.14 10.07
N VAL A 166 -6.37 -5.87 10.17
CA VAL A 166 -5.41 -6.77 10.83
C VAL A 166 -5.76 -6.96 12.31
N GLU A 167 -6.08 -5.89 13.03
CA GLU A 167 -6.51 -5.95 14.42
C GLU A 167 -7.73 -6.86 14.61
N GLN A 168 -8.76 -6.69 13.78
CA GLN A 168 -9.96 -7.52 13.85
C GLN A 168 -9.65 -8.98 13.53
N ARG A 169 -8.85 -9.23 12.49
CA ARG A 169 -8.47 -10.58 12.07
C ARG A 169 -7.72 -11.36 13.15
N PHE A 170 -6.84 -10.68 13.89
CA PHE A 170 -5.98 -11.30 14.90
C PHE A 170 -6.36 -10.97 16.35
N ARG A 171 -7.49 -10.28 16.56
CA ARG A 171 -8.01 -9.87 17.88
C ARG A 171 -7.00 -9.04 18.68
N LEU A 172 -6.37 -8.07 18.03
CA LEU A 172 -5.42 -7.15 18.65
C LEU A 172 -6.16 -5.88 19.13
N PRO A 173 -5.68 -5.23 20.21
CA PRO A 173 -6.17 -3.92 20.58
C PRO A 173 -5.72 -2.86 19.57
N ALA A 174 -6.48 -1.77 19.47
CA ALA A 174 -6.07 -0.59 18.72
C ALA A 174 -4.85 0.09 19.38
N LEU A 175 -4.01 0.72 18.57
CA LEU A 175 -2.82 1.45 19.01
C LEU A 175 -3.15 2.90 19.36
N THR A 176 -4.18 3.49 18.73
CA THR A 176 -4.60 4.88 18.91
C THR A 176 -6.13 5.00 18.92
N ARG A 177 -6.67 6.23 18.92
CA ARG A 177 -8.09 6.48 18.66
C ARG A 177 -8.42 6.45 17.17
N ARG A 178 -7.45 6.66 16.28
CA ARG A 178 -7.65 6.74 14.83
C ARG A 178 -7.97 5.37 14.23
N ASP A 179 -7.10 4.40 14.46
CA ASP A 179 -7.29 2.99 14.06
C ASP A 179 -8.49 2.36 14.79
N ALA A 180 -8.71 2.68 16.07
CA ALA A 180 -9.90 2.23 16.80
C ALA A 180 -11.22 2.65 16.12
N ALA A 181 -11.24 3.86 15.53
CA ALA A 181 -12.39 4.43 14.84
C ALA A 181 -12.45 4.11 13.34
N ALA A 182 -11.37 3.57 12.76
CA ALA A 182 -11.29 3.30 11.34
C ALA A 182 -12.27 2.20 10.91
N ASN A 183 -12.75 2.27 9.67
CA ASN A 183 -13.52 1.20 9.07
C ASN A 183 -12.56 0.06 8.65
N PRO A 184 -12.79 -1.21 9.03
CA PRO A 184 -11.94 -2.35 8.66
C PRO A 184 -12.02 -2.77 7.18
N MET A 185 -12.72 -2.03 6.31
CA MET A 185 -12.94 -2.39 4.90
C MET A 185 -13.70 -3.72 4.69
N ALA A 186 -14.53 -4.12 5.66
CA ALA A 186 -15.20 -5.41 5.61
C ALA A 186 -16.20 -5.54 4.45
N ASP A 187 -16.75 -4.43 3.97
CA ASP A 187 -17.70 -4.37 2.85
C ASP A 187 -17.06 -4.72 1.49
N LEU A 188 -15.73 -4.69 1.39
CA LEU A 188 -14.98 -5.15 0.22
C LEU A 188 -14.96 -6.68 0.09
N PHE A 189 -15.38 -7.41 1.14
CA PHE A 189 -15.32 -8.86 1.21
C PHE A 189 -16.70 -9.54 1.29
N ASP A 190 -16.82 -10.71 0.70
CA ASP A 190 -17.87 -11.70 0.95
C ASP A 190 -17.19 -13.00 1.43
N PHE A 191 -17.12 -13.16 2.75
CA PHE A 191 -16.45 -14.30 3.39
C PHE A 191 -17.25 -15.61 3.27
N ASP A 192 -18.56 -15.52 3.06
CA ASP A 192 -19.45 -16.68 2.94
C ASP A 192 -19.44 -17.26 1.52
N ARG A 193 -19.23 -16.40 0.51
CA ARG A 193 -19.28 -16.76 -0.92
C ARG A 193 -18.04 -16.25 -1.67
N PRO A 194 -16.85 -16.84 -1.45
CA PRO A 194 -15.64 -16.42 -2.14
C PRO A 194 -15.75 -16.62 -3.65
N ALA A 195 -15.75 -15.51 -4.39
CA ALA A 195 -15.89 -15.47 -5.84
C ALA A 195 -14.61 -15.88 -6.58
N PHE A 196 -13.44 -15.74 -5.93
CA PHE A 196 -12.13 -15.95 -6.56
C PHE A 196 -11.34 -17.10 -5.92
N ARG A 197 -12.03 -18.20 -5.54
CA ARG A 197 -11.36 -19.42 -5.01
C ARG A 197 -10.23 -19.91 -5.92
N HIS A 198 -10.46 -19.83 -7.23
CA HIS A 198 -9.42 -19.98 -8.24
C HIS A 198 -8.95 -18.58 -8.63
N ALA A 199 -7.65 -18.34 -8.51
CA ALA A 199 -7.07 -17.06 -8.86
C ALA A 199 -7.33 -16.76 -10.35
N PRO A 200 -7.78 -15.53 -10.70
CA PRO A 200 -7.98 -15.14 -12.08
C PRO A 200 -6.63 -14.96 -12.79
N THR A 201 -6.65 -14.97 -14.12
CA THR A 201 -5.47 -14.56 -14.91
C THR A 201 -5.48 -13.05 -15.11
N LEU A 202 -4.42 -12.37 -14.65
CA LEU A 202 -4.22 -10.95 -14.96
C LEU A 202 -3.70 -10.78 -16.38
N ARG A 203 -4.07 -9.66 -17.02
CA ARG A 203 -3.38 -9.24 -18.24
C ARG A 203 -1.92 -8.93 -17.91
N PRO A 204 -0.97 -9.22 -18.81
CA PRO A 204 0.42 -8.82 -18.62
C PRO A 204 0.53 -7.31 -18.40
N ALA A 205 1.24 -6.90 -17.36
CA ALA A 205 1.63 -5.51 -17.14
C ALA A 205 2.90 -5.24 -17.98
N GLU A 206 2.68 -4.76 -19.20
CA GLU A 206 3.74 -4.48 -20.17
C GLU A 206 4.18 -3.02 -20.09
N ILE A 207 5.49 -2.81 -20.21
CA ILE A 207 6.05 -1.47 -20.41
C ILE A 207 6.01 -1.18 -21.91
N ASN A 208 5.16 -0.24 -22.32
CA ASN A 208 5.05 0.20 -23.70
C ASN A 208 6.32 0.96 -24.10
N PRO A 209 7.13 0.45 -25.05
CA PRO A 209 8.40 1.08 -25.44
C PRO A 209 8.23 2.48 -26.03
N ALA A 210 7.12 2.76 -26.71
CA ALA A 210 6.85 4.07 -27.30
C ALA A 210 6.52 5.11 -26.21
N GLN A 211 5.74 4.73 -25.19
CA GLN A 211 5.45 5.62 -24.06
C GLN A 211 6.69 5.82 -23.18
N LEU A 212 7.48 4.77 -22.97
CA LEU A 212 8.76 4.83 -22.29
C LEU A 212 9.71 5.86 -22.95
N ALA A 213 9.82 5.81 -24.29
CA ALA A 213 10.61 6.78 -25.04
C ALA A 213 10.06 8.21 -24.94
N ALA A 214 8.74 8.39 -24.93
CA ALA A 214 8.10 9.70 -24.75
C ALA A 214 8.37 10.32 -23.35
N CYS A 215 8.35 9.49 -22.30
CA CYS A 215 8.70 9.90 -20.94
C CYS A 215 10.19 10.26 -20.80
N ALA A 216 11.07 9.70 -21.64
CA ALA A 216 12.48 10.06 -21.71
C ALA A 216 12.72 11.40 -22.43
N ALA A 217 11.88 11.73 -23.43
CA ALA A 217 12.03 12.91 -24.30
C ALA A 217 11.36 14.20 -23.78
N SER A 218 10.46 14.11 -22.79
CA SER A 218 9.83 15.30 -22.21
C SER A 218 10.87 16.07 -21.37
N PRO A 219 11.19 17.34 -21.68
CA PRO A 219 11.98 18.17 -20.80
C PRO A 219 11.26 18.28 -19.46
N ALA A 220 12.00 18.37 -18.35
CA ALA A 220 11.41 18.78 -17.08
C ALA A 220 10.70 20.12 -17.32
N SER A 221 9.37 20.13 -17.28
CA SER A 221 8.63 21.37 -17.28
C SER A 221 9.01 22.09 -15.99
N ASN A 222 9.88 23.09 -16.08
CA ASN A 222 10.05 24.07 -15.01
C ASN A 222 8.65 24.62 -14.73
N GLY A 223 8.11 24.27 -13.56
CA GLY A 223 6.79 24.70 -13.08
C GLY A 223 6.75 26.21 -12.87
N GLY A 224 6.73 26.97 -13.95
CA GLY A 224 6.50 28.41 -13.97
C GLY A 224 5.18 28.69 -14.66
N GLY A 225 4.12 28.87 -13.86
CA GLY A 225 2.82 29.32 -14.35
C GLY A 225 1.71 28.94 -13.40
N VAL A 226 1.57 29.73 -12.33
CA VAL A 226 0.32 29.87 -11.57
C VAL A 226 -0.74 30.50 -12.47
#